data_AF-A0A515KPS3-F1
#
_entry.id   AF-A0A515KPS3-F1
#
_cell.length_a   1.000
_cell.length_b   1.000
_cell.length_c   1.000
_cell.angle_alpha   90.00
_cell.angle_beta   90.00
_cell.angle_gamma   90.00
#
_symmetry.space_group_name_H-M   'P 1'
#
loop_
_entity.id
_entity.type
_entity.pdbx_description
1 polymer ?
#
loop_
_entity_poly.entity_id
_entity_poly.type
_entity_poly.pdbx_seq_one_letter_code
_entity_poly.pdbx_strand_id
1 'polypeptide(L)'
;MRRFPARMALIASAVAFAMPSATPVQAQDFFSALFGGIVDDRPPPALSRPSGSEGGYGERRESRSSSGGRQAFCVRSCDGRYFPISATDSASRAASCTNFCPASETTVVYGSAIDQAATETGKPYTALPNAFKYRTELVAGCTCNGKDQLGLAPVKVEDDPTLRKGDIVAGAGGLMVTNRPDKRGASLNMSPAPEAIRAKFERPVQE
;
A
#
# COMPACT_ATOMS: atom_id res chain seq x y z
N MET A 1 71.91 -56.13 -25.78
CA MET A 1 71.33 -57.23 -26.58
C MET A 1 70.34 -58.01 -25.72
N ARG A 2 69.29 -58.52 -26.37
CA ARG A 2 68.36 -59.59 -25.95
C ARG A 2 67.08 -59.20 -25.19
N ARG A 3 66.01 -59.26 -25.98
CA ARG A 3 64.60 -59.52 -25.65
C ARG A 3 64.44 -60.88 -24.97
N PHE A 4 63.36 -61.02 -24.19
CA PHE A 4 62.26 -62.02 -24.29
C PHE A 4 61.70 -62.47 -22.92
N PRO A 5 60.46 -63.00 -22.89
CA PRO A 5 59.44 -62.71 -21.88
C PRO A 5 59.08 -63.95 -21.05
N ALA A 6 58.21 -63.82 -20.05
CA ALA A 6 57.23 -64.86 -19.74
C ALA A 6 56.18 -64.36 -18.75
N ARG A 7 54.93 -64.66 -19.08
CA ARG A 7 53.75 -64.56 -18.23
C ARG A 7 53.78 -65.71 -17.20
N MET A 8 53.34 -65.47 -15.98
CA MET A 8 52.61 -66.46 -15.20
C MET A 8 51.54 -65.77 -14.37
N ALA A 9 50.33 -66.30 -14.48
CA ALA A 9 49.10 -65.83 -13.88
C ALA A 9 48.87 -66.41 -12.47
N LEU A 10 47.74 -66.00 -11.87
CA LEU A 10 46.99 -66.59 -10.73
C LEU A 10 47.35 -65.99 -9.35
N ILE A 11 46.44 -65.67 -8.41
CA ILE A 11 44.97 -65.72 -8.28
C ILE A 11 44.58 -64.73 -7.16
N ALA A 12 43.40 -64.11 -7.34
CA ALA A 12 42.43 -63.56 -6.38
C ALA A 12 42.83 -63.17 -4.93
N SER A 13 42.52 -61.92 -4.58
CA SER A 13 41.55 -61.66 -3.51
C SER A 13 40.90 -60.28 -3.73
N ALA A 14 39.63 -60.29 -4.09
CA ALA A 14 38.81 -59.08 -4.21
C ALA A 14 38.28 -58.73 -2.81
N VAL A 15 38.90 -57.72 -2.17
CA VAL A 15 38.27 -57.02 -1.06
C VAL A 15 37.55 -55.81 -1.65
N ALA A 16 36.25 -55.95 -1.89
CA ALA A 16 35.39 -54.85 -2.28
C ALA A 16 35.25 -53.88 -1.10
N PHE A 17 36.09 -52.84 -1.08
CA PHE A 17 35.83 -51.65 -0.28
C PHE A 17 34.66 -50.93 -0.93
N ALA A 18 33.48 -51.07 -0.34
CA ALA A 18 32.31 -50.27 -0.68
C ALA A 18 32.65 -48.79 -0.36
N MET A 19 33.04 -48.04 -1.38
CA MET A 19 33.06 -46.58 -1.30
C MET A 19 31.61 -46.13 -1.15
N PRO A 20 31.25 -45.35 -0.12
CA PRO A 20 29.98 -44.64 -0.14
C PRO A 20 30.06 -43.67 -1.32
N SER A 21 29.31 -43.97 -2.37
CA SER A 21 29.02 -43.02 -3.43
C SER A 21 28.47 -41.77 -2.79
N ALA A 22 29.20 -40.66 -2.89
CA ALA A 22 28.68 -39.35 -2.59
C ALA A 22 27.40 -39.19 -3.41
N THR A 23 26.26 -39.20 -2.74
CA THR A 23 25.02 -38.76 -3.37
C THR A 23 25.25 -37.31 -3.78
N PRO A 24 24.91 -36.91 -5.01
CA PRO A 24 24.89 -35.49 -5.31
C PRO A 24 23.86 -34.86 -4.36
N VAL A 25 24.34 -34.09 -3.40
CA VAL A 25 23.51 -33.12 -2.67
C VAL A 25 23.04 -32.14 -3.73
N GLN A 26 21.84 -32.37 -4.27
CA GLN A 26 21.15 -31.35 -5.03
C GLN A 26 20.72 -30.29 -4.02
N ALA A 27 21.49 -29.20 -3.98
CA ALA A 27 21.03 -27.97 -3.36
C ALA A 27 19.79 -27.53 -4.14
N GLN A 28 18.60 -27.85 -3.63
CA GLN A 28 17.38 -27.25 -4.13
C GLN A 28 17.35 -25.82 -3.59
N ASP A 29 17.46 -24.89 -4.54
CA ASP A 29 17.59 -23.46 -4.34
C ASP A 29 16.49 -22.89 -3.45
N PHE A 30 16.88 -22.47 -2.24
CA PHE A 30 16.07 -21.70 -1.29
C PHE A 30 15.40 -20.48 -1.95
N PHE A 31 16.07 -19.87 -2.94
CA PHE A 31 15.54 -18.73 -3.67
C PHE A 31 14.44 -19.09 -4.67
N SER A 32 14.38 -20.34 -5.15
CA SER A 32 13.27 -20.86 -5.97
C SER A 32 12.00 -21.09 -5.13
N ALA A 33 12.16 -21.39 -3.84
CA ALA A 33 11.05 -21.44 -2.88
C ALA A 33 10.57 -20.04 -2.46
N LEU A 34 11.44 -19.02 -2.52
CA LEU A 34 11.13 -17.65 -2.09
C LEU A 34 10.57 -16.76 -3.21
N PHE A 35 10.98 -16.97 -4.47
CA PHE A 35 10.62 -16.11 -5.61
C PHE A 35 9.98 -16.86 -6.79
N GLY A 36 9.45 -18.06 -6.54
CA GLY A 36 9.00 -19.03 -7.55
C GLY A 36 8.20 -18.48 -8.74
N GLY A 37 8.77 -18.60 -9.93
CA GLY A 37 8.05 -18.89 -11.18
C GLY A 37 8.69 -20.17 -11.74
N ILE A 38 7.97 -21.19 -12.21
CA ILE A 38 6.84 -21.18 -13.14
C ILE A 38 5.96 -22.43 -12.88
N VAL A 39 4.68 -22.16 -12.60
CA VAL A 39 3.44 -22.87 -12.98
C VAL A 39 3.30 -24.35 -12.60
N ASP A 40 2.61 -24.59 -11.48
CA ASP A 40 1.89 -25.84 -11.22
C ASP A 40 0.39 -25.50 -11.10
N ASP A 41 -0.43 -26.09 -11.98
CA ASP A 41 -1.87 -25.84 -12.15
C ASP A 41 -2.67 -26.60 -11.08
N ARG A 42 -2.51 -26.22 -9.81
CA ARG A 42 -3.34 -26.75 -8.70
C ARG A 42 -4.05 -25.64 -7.93
N PRO A 43 -5.39 -25.67 -7.82
CA PRO A 43 -6.11 -24.72 -6.98
C PRO A 43 -5.78 -25.00 -5.50
N PRO A 44 -5.36 -23.99 -4.71
CA PRO A 44 -5.09 -24.17 -3.29
C PRO A 44 -6.37 -24.37 -2.47
N PRO A 45 -6.34 -25.10 -1.34
CA PRO A 45 -7.48 -25.23 -0.44
C PRO A 45 -7.81 -23.88 0.22
N ALA A 46 -9.10 -23.52 0.19
CA ALA A 46 -9.60 -22.28 0.75
C ALA A 46 -9.52 -22.28 2.28
N LEU A 47 -8.63 -21.45 2.85
CA LEU A 47 -8.73 -21.01 4.24
C LEU A 47 -9.81 -19.94 4.31
N SER A 48 -10.95 -20.27 4.92
CA SER A 48 -12.05 -19.33 5.18
C SER A 48 -11.60 -18.21 6.11
N ARG A 49 -11.24 -17.05 5.56
CA ARG A 49 -11.01 -15.81 6.30
C ARG A 49 -12.34 -15.03 6.39
N PRO A 50 -12.73 -14.52 7.58
CA PRO A 50 -13.94 -13.71 7.68
C PRO A 50 -13.68 -12.32 7.12
N SER A 51 -13.88 -12.14 5.82
CA SER A 51 -14.45 -10.93 5.21
C SER A 51 -14.74 -11.21 3.74
N GLY A 52 -15.95 -10.90 3.31
CA GLY A 52 -16.53 -11.30 2.03
C GLY A 52 -15.68 -11.00 0.79
N SER A 53 -15.41 -12.11 0.06
CA SER A 53 -15.14 -12.31 -1.36
C SER A 53 -13.97 -11.59 -2.05
N GLU A 54 -12.92 -12.37 -2.26
CA GLU A 54 -11.83 -12.32 -3.27
C GLU A 54 -12.37 -12.66 -4.69
N GLY A 55 -11.71 -12.40 -5.83
CA GLY A 55 -10.33 -12.00 -6.11
C GLY A 55 -10.07 -11.74 -7.62
N GLY A 56 -8.81 -11.49 -7.99
CA GLY A 56 -8.32 -11.34 -9.38
C GLY A 56 -6.99 -10.58 -9.47
N TYR A 57 -5.95 -11.24 -9.98
CA TYR A 57 -4.62 -10.68 -10.20
C TYR A 57 -4.67 -9.54 -11.24
N GLY A 58 -4.03 -8.42 -10.94
CA GLY A 58 -3.69 -7.42 -11.96
C GLY A 58 -4.85 -6.62 -12.54
N GLU A 59 -5.88 -6.29 -11.76
CA GLU A 59 -6.71 -5.13 -12.09
C GLU A 59 -6.41 -4.03 -11.08
N ARG A 60 -5.88 -2.91 -11.59
CA ARG A 60 -6.12 -1.59 -11.03
C ARG A 60 -7.56 -1.63 -10.52
N ARG A 61 -7.79 -1.53 -9.20
CA ARG A 61 -9.11 -1.23 -8.68
C ARG A 61 -9.51 0.08 -9.35
N GLU A 62 -10.15 -0.01 -10.51
CA GLU A 62 -11.10 0.97 -10.95
C GLU A 62 -12.05 1.03 -9.77
N SER A 63 -11.86 2.10 -8.99
CA SER A 63 -12.90 2.67 -8.17
C SER A 63 -14.16 2.51 -9.00
N ARG A 64 -15.02 1.55 -8.65
CA ARG A 64 -16.26 1.31 -9.38
C ARG A 64 -17.06 2.59 -9.18
N SER A 65 -16.87 3.54 -10.09
CA SER A 65 -17.64 4.76 -10.19
C SER A 65 -19.02 4.34 -10.66
N SER A 66 -19.79 3.78 -9.73
CA SER A 66 -21.22 3.74 -9.87
C SER A 66 -21.70 5.18 -9.84
N SER A 67 -22.35 5.57 -10.93
CA SER A 67 -22.97 6.88 -11.22
C SER A 67 -22.22 7.65 -12.31
N GLY A 68 -22.93 7.96 -13.40
CA GLY A 68 -22.45 8.47 -14.68
C GLY A 68 -21.84 9.87 -14.68
N GLY A 69 -20.93 10.15 -13.74
CA GLY A 69 -20.11 11.35 -13.69
C GLY A 69 -18.65 11.06 -14.09
N ARG A 70 -17.97 12.06 -14.66
CA ARG A 70 -16.54 11.99 -14.95
C ARG A 70 -15.75 11.84 -13.63
N GLN A 71 -14.92 10.81 -13.51
CA GLN A 71 -14.04 10.62 -12.35
C GLN A 71 -13.12 11.84 -12.22
N ALA A 72 -12.99 12.34 -11.00
CA ALA A 72 -12.08 13.43 -10.68
C ALA A 72 -10.79 12.87 -10.07
N PHE A 73 -9.67 13.48 -10.44
CA PHE A 73 -8.36 13.17 -9.90
C PHE A 73 -7.76 14.43 -9.31
N CYS A 74 -7.24 14.31 -8.10
CA CYS A 74 -6.35 15.30 -7.55
C CYS A 74 -4.96 15.08 -8.08
N VAL A 75 -4.33 16.12 -8.62
CA VAL A 75 -2.96 16.08 -9.15
C VAL A 75 -2.12 17.06 -8.36
N ARG A 76 -1.00 16.59 -7.81
CA ARG A 76 0.01 17.44 -7.18
C ARG A 76 0.87 18.09 -8.25
N SER A 77 0.97 19.41 -8.24
CA SER A 77 1.58 20.18 -9.34
C SER A 77 3.09 19.98 -9.46
N CYS A 78 3.78 19.65 -8.37
CA CYS A 78 5.24 19.64 -8.35
C CYS A 78 5.89 18.32 -8.81
N ASP A 79 5.16 17.20 -8.81
CA ASP A 79 5.62 15.89 -9.31
C ASP A 79 4.58 15.16 -10.17
N GLY A 80 3.41 15.76 -10.39
CA GLY A 80 2.31 15.19 -11.15
C GLY A 80 1.65 13.99 -10.48
N ARG A 81 1.94 13.68 -9.21
CA ARG A 81 1.31 12.53 -8.56
C ARG A 81 -0.19 12.74 -8.44
N TYR A 82 -0.97 11.71 -8.75
CA TYR A 82 -2.42 11.80 -8.72
C TYR A 82 -3.07 10.73 -7.85
N PHE A 83 -4.25 11.04 -7.34
CA PHE A 83 -5.14 10.10 -6.67
C PHE A 83 -6.61 10.41 -7.01
N PRO A 84 -7.47 9.39 -7.10
CA PRO A 84 -8.89 9.62 -7.35
C PRO A 84 -9.51 10.33 -6.15
N ILE A 85 -10.41 11.28 -6.42
CA ILE A 85 -11.22 11.93 -5.41
C ILE A 85 -12.69 11.79 -5.76
N SER A 86 -13.49 11.53 -4.74
CA SER A 86 -14.94 11.65 -4.78
C SER A 86 -15.31 12.98 -4.14
N ALA A 87 -16.25 13.72 -4.73
CA ALA A 87 -16.84 14.86 -4.04
C ALA A 87 -17.72 14.31 -2.91
N THR A 88 -17.47 14.71 -1.67
CA THR A 88 -18.43 14.55 -0.57
C THR A 88 -19.45 15.68 -0.64
N ASP A 89 -20.69 15.45 -0.19
CA ASP A 89 -21.85 16.36 -0.36
C ASP A 89 -21.65 17.82 0.09
N SER A 90 -20.61 18.14 0.85
CA SER A 90 -20.36 19.46 1.43
C SER A 90 -19.12 20.21 0.91
N ALA A 91 -18.19 19.55 0.19
CA ALA A 91 -16.92 20.15 -0.20
C ALA A 91 -16.71 20.13 -1.72
N SER A 92 -16.20 21.23 -2.28
CA SER A 92 -15.78 21.25 -3.68
C SER A 92 -14.60 20.28 -3.87
N ARG A 93 -14.48 19.68 -5.05
CA ARG A 93 -13.37 18.77 -5.36
C ARG A 93 -12.00 19.43 -5.19
N ALA A 94 -11.90 20.71 -5.53
CA ALA A 94 -10.70 21.51 -5.31
C ALA A 94 -10.38 21.67 -3.82
N ALA A 95 -11.39 21.95 -2.97
CA ALA A 95 -11.19 22.01 -1.53
C ALA A 95 -10.77 20.65 -0.95
N SER A 96 -11.38 19.56 -1.40
CA SER A 96 -10.97 18.20 -1.00
C SER A 96 -9.51 17.93 -1.36
N CYS A 97 -9.09 18.29 -2.58
CA CYS A 97 -7.70 18.21 -3.03
C CYS A 97 -6.73 18.91 -2.08
N THR A 98 -7.01 20.17 -1.76
CA THR A 98 -6.18 20.99 -0.87
C THR A 98 -6.15 20.42 0.54
N ASN A 99 -7.28 19.92 1.05
CA ASN A 99 -7.33 19.30 2.37
C ASN A 99 -6.51 18.01 2.46
N PHE A 100 -6.44 17.22 1.38
CA PHE A 100 -5.60 16.04 1.32
C PHE A 100 -4.11 16.36 1.22
N CYS A 101 -3.75 17.47 0.55
CA CYS A 101 -2.37 17.87 0.32
C CYS A 101 -2.14 19.36 0.64
N PRO A 102 -2.25 19.76 1.91
CA PRO A 102 -2.09 21.15 2.34
C PRO A 102 -0.67 21.69 2.17
N ALA A 103 0.35 20.82 2.16
CA ALA A 103 1.75 21.22 1.99
C ALA A 103 2.20 21.30 0.52
N SER A 104 1.30 21.11 -0.45
CA SER A 104 1.63 21.13 -1.87
C SER A 104 0.52 21.76 -2.69
N GLU A 105 0.90 22.45 -3.77
CA GLU A 105 -0.08 22.92 -4.73
C GLU A 105 -0.73 21.73 -5.46
N THR A 106 -2.05 21.78 -5.61
CA THR A 106 -2.83 20.75 -6.28
C THR A 106 -3.76 21.34 -7.34
N THR A 107 -4.09 20.53 -8.33
CA THR A 107 -5.05 20.84 -9.39
C THR A 107 -5.98 19.66 -9.60
N VAL A 108 -7.25 19.91 -9.90
CA VAL A 108 -8.23 18.86 -10.21
C VAL A 108 -8.30 18.64 -11.72
N VAL A 109 -8.28 17.37 -12.15
CA VAL A 109 -8.52 16.96 -13.53
C VAL A 109 -9.65 15.91 -13.59
N TYR A 110 -10.32 15.81 -14.73
CA TYR A 110 -11.52 15.00 -14.92
C TYR A 110 -11.43 14.12 -16.16
N GLY A 111 -11.73 12.83 -16.04
CA GLY A 111 -11.73 11.87 -17.13
C GLY A 111 -12.22 10.50 -16.66
N SER A 112 -12.41 9.55 -17.58
CA SER A 112 -12.64 8.14 -17.19
C SER A 112 -11.38 7.50 -16.62
N ALA A 113 -10.22 7.84 -17.20
CA ALA A 113 -8.90 7.46 -16.75
C ALA A 113 -7.97 8.68 -16.72
N ILE A 114 -6.91 8.62 -15.91
CA ILE A 114 -5.97 9.74 -15.75
C ILE A 114 -5.30 10.15 -17.07
N ASP A 115 -5.01 9.19 -17.95
CA ASP A 115 -4.27 9.44 -19.20
C ASP A 115 -5.12 10.27 -20.18
N GLN A 116 -6.44 10.26 -20.00
CA GLN A 116 -7.43 11.03 -20.77
C GLN A 116 -8.07 12.15 -19.94
N ALA A 117 -7.56 12.42 -18.74
CA ALA A 117 -8.12 13.44 -17.87
C ALA A 117 -7.64 14.83 -18.28
N ALA A 118 -8.50 15.83 -18.10
CA ALA A 118 -8.19 17.23 -18.38
C ALA A 118 -8.69 18.15 -17.25
N THR A 119 -8.06 19.31 -17.10
CA THR A 119 -8.54 20.39 -16.23
C THR A 119 -9.91 20.89 -16.69
N GLU A 120 -10.58 21.71 -15.87
CA GLU A 120 -11.83 22.38 -16.25
C GLU A 120 -11.66 23.29 -17.48
N THR A 121 -10.46 23.84 -17.67
CA THR A 121 -10.07 24.64 -18.83
C THR A 121 -9.71 23.80 -20.07
N GLY A 122 -9.79 22.47 -20.00
CA GLY A 122 -9.53 21.56 -21.12
C GLY A 122 -8.05 21.20 -21.32
N LYS A 123 -7.14 21.63 -20.45
CA LYS A 123 -5.73 21.26 -20.54
C LYS A 123 -5.57 19.78 -20.12
N PRO A 124 -5.03 18.90 -20.98
CA PRO A 124 -4.87 17.50 -20.63
C PRO A 124 -3.81 17.34 -19.53
N TYR A 125 -3.99 16.35 -18.67
CA TYR A 125 -3.07 16.04 -17.58
C TYR A 125 -1.64 15.79 -18.10
N THR A 126 -1.52 15.15 -19.26
CA THR A 126 -0.23 14.89 -19.94
C THR A 126 0.53 16.15 -20.36
N ALA A 127 -0.15 17.30 -20.50
CA ALA A 127 0.46 18.59 -20.82
C ALA A 127 0.77 19.45 -19.59
N LEU A 128 0.56 18.93 -18.37
CA LEU A 128 1.00 19.60 -17.15
C LEU A 128 2.53 19.50 -17.00
N PRO A 129 3.21 20.52 -16.46
CA PRO A 129 4.68 20.59 -16.46
C PRO A 129 5.39 19.36 -15.84
N ASN A 130 4.82 18.76 -14.80
CA ASN A 130 5.39 17.63 -14.09
C ASN A 130 4.58 16.35 -14.25
N ALA A 131 3.76 16.23 -15.30
CA ALA A 131 2.91 15.06 -15.51
C ALA A 131 3.72 13.75 -15.41
N PHE A 132 3.26 12.82 -14.59
CA PHE A 132 3.89 11.52 -14.33
C PHE A 132 5.34 11.53 -13.79
N LYS A 133 5.90 12.69 -13.42
CA LYS A 133 7.29 12.77 -12.91
C LYS A 133 7.51 11.86 -11.69
N TYR A 134 6.50 11.71 -10.84
CA TYR A 134 6.50 10.79 -9.69
C TYR A 134 6.80 9.32 -10.02
N ARG A 135 6.68 8.90 -11.30
CA ARG A 135 6.99 7.53 -11.73
C ARG A 135 8.48 7.26 -11.85
N THR A 136 9.29 8.29 -12.07
CA THR A 136 10.72 8.16 -12.35
C THR A 136 11.60 8.77 -11.25
N GLU A 137 11.07 9.73 -10.50
CA GLU A 137 11.85 10.49 -9.50
C GLU A 137 10.98 10.84 -8.29
N LEU A 138 11.59 10.81 -7.10
CA LEU A 138 11.04 11.40 -5.89
C LEU A 138 11.54 12.83 -5.76
N VAL A 139 10.68 13.81 -6.05
CA VAL A 139 11.03 15.23 -5.94
C VAL A 139 11.09 15.62 -4.45
N ALA A 140 12.22 16.17 -4.01
CA ALA A 140 12.40 16.58 -2.63
C ALA A 140 11.36 17.64 -2.21
N GLY A 141 10.73 17.45 -1.04
CA GLY A 141 9.71 18.35 -0.52
C GLY A 141 8.35 18.28 -1.22
N CYS A 142 8.18 17.44 -2.26
CA CYS A 142 6.92 17.27 -2.98
C CYS A 142 5.99 16.26 -2.32
N THR A 143 5.51 16.54 -1.12
CA THR A 143 4.57 15.66 -0.42
C THR A 143 3.38 16.37 0.18
N CYS A 144 2.30 15.62 0.39
CA CYS A 144 1.06 16.16 0.96
C CYS A 144 1.24 16.57 2.42
N ASN A 145 2.20 15.96 3.14
CA ASN A 145 2.53 16.28 4.52
C ASN A 145 3.73 17.24 4.70
N GLY A 146 4.53 17.47 3.65
CA GLY A 146 5.68 18.37 3.67
C GLY A 146 6.86 17.92 4.55
N LYS A 147 6.86 16.67 5.04
CA LYS A 147 7.89 16.15 5.97
C LYS A 147 8.54 14.88 5.44
N ASP A 148 7.73 13.87 5.16
CA ASP A 148 8.19 12.57 4.70
C ASP A 148 8.16 12.51 3.18
N GLN A 149 8.96 11.64 2.57
CA GLN A 149 8.98 11.44 1.11
C GLN A 149 7.71 10.74 0.59
N LEU A 150 7.02 10.00 1.45
CA LEU A 150 5.79 9.29 1.14
C LEU A 150 4.88 9.38 2.37
N GLY A 151 3.78 10.12 2.29
CA GLY A 151 2.85 10.24 3.40
C GLY A 151 1.63 11.07 3.07
N LEU A 152 0.51 10.72 3.72
CA LEU A 152 -0.68 11.55 3.77
C LEU A 152 -0.45 12.70 4.75
N ALA A 153 -1.12 13.82 4.51
CA ALA A 153 -1.10 14.94 5.44
C ALA A 153 -1.68 14.51 6.80
N PRO A 154 -0.99 14.80 7.92
CA PRO A 154 -1.57 14.58 9.23
C PRO A 154 -2.74 15.55 9.40
N VAL A 155 -3.92 15.01 9.70
CA VAL A 155 -5.07 15.80 10.13
C VAL A 155 -5.02 15.81 11.66
N LYS A 156 -4.95 17.02 12.24
CA LYS A 156 -5.10 17.16 13.68
C LYS A 156 -6.54 16.84 14.05
N VAL A 157 -6.73 16.17 15.19
CA VAL A 157 -8.07 15.80 15.67
C VAL A 157 -8.97 17.03 15.81
N GLU A 158 -8.41 18.15 16.24
CA GLU A 158 -9.13 19.43 16.42
C GLU A 158 -9.65 20.00 15.10
N ASP A 159 -8.97 19.67 14.00
CA ASP A 159 -9.26 20.17 12.65
C ASP A 159 -10.08 19.15 11.83
N ASP A 160 -10.39 17.96 12.38
CA ASP A 160 -11.11 16.91 11.67
C ASP A 160 -12.61 17.25 11.54
N PRO A 161 -13.11 17.54 10.31
CA PRO A 161 -14.51 17.88 10.09
C PRO A 161 -15.45 16.67 10.14
N THR A 162 -14.90 15.45 10.18
CA THR A 162 -15.69 14.21 10.18
C THR A 162 -16.18 13.83 11.57
N LEU A 163 -15.56 14.38 12.63
CA LEU A 163 -15.93 14.13 14.02
C LEU A 163 -17.32 14.70 14.35
N ARG A 164 -18.20 13.82 14.81
CA ARG A 164 -19.59 14.08 15.21
C ARG A 164 -19.73 13.97 16.72
N LYS A 165 -20.84 14.46 17.27
CA LYS A 165 -21.16 14.26 18.69
C LYS A 165 -21.19 12.78 19.05
N GLY A 166 -20.47 12.40 20.11
CA GLY A 166 -20.45 11.04 20.64
C GLY A 166 -19.33 10.15 20.11
N ASP A 167 -18.56 10.63 19.13
CA ASP A 167 -17.35 9.93 18.69
C ASP A 167 -16.33 9.85 19.82
N ILE A 168 -15.71 8.68 19.97
CA ILE A 168 -14.64 8.46 20.95
C ILE A 168 -13.30 8.66 20.24
N VAL A 169 -12.48 9.55 20.78
CA VAL A 169 -11.15 9.87 20.29
C VAL A 169 -10.12 9.42 21.32
N ALA A 170 -9.14 8.64 20.88
CA ALA A 170 -7.96 8.32 21.70
C ALA A 170 -6.91 9.42 21.55
N GLY A 171 -6.67 10.19 22.61
CA GLY A 171 -5.65 11.23 22.67
C GLY A 171 -4.62 10.97 23.76
N ALA A 172 -3.62 11.86 23.86
CA ALA A 172 -2.60 11.78 24.91
C ALA A 172 -3.18 11.85 26.33
N GLY A 173 -4.32 12.53 26.51
CA GLY A 173 -5.06 12.61 27.77
C GLY A 173 -5.99 11.44 28.06
N GLY A 174 -5.93 10.35 27.28
CA GLY A 174 -6.82 9.19 27.39
C GLY A 174 -7.95 9.20 26.37
N LEU A 175 -9.01 8.42 26.65
CA LEU A 175 -10.19 8.37 25.79
C LEU A 175 -11.09 9.59 26.04
N MET A 176 -11.36 10.34 24.99
CA MET A 176 -12.19 11.54 24.99
C MET A 176 -13.45 11.31 24.16
N VAL A 177 -14.53 12.01 24.48
CA VAL A 177 -15.78 12.03 23.71
C VAL A 177 -16.00 13.42 23.14
N THR A 178 -16.31 13.46 21.86
CA THR A 178 -16.64 14.69 21.12
C THR A 178 -18.04 15.18 21.48
N ASN A 179 -18.14 16.46 21.78
CA ASN A 179 -19.40 17.15 22.09
C ASN A 179 -19.71 18.24 21.04
N ARG A 180 -19.14 18.09 19.84
CA ARG A 180 -19.35 19.04 18.74
C ARG A 180 -20.83 19.08 18.37
N PRO A 181 -21.51 20.25 18.41
CA PRO A 181 -22.86 20.35 17.91
C PRO A 181 -22.85 20.11 16.40
N ASP A 182 -23.91 19.51 15.84
CA ASP A 182 -24.07 19.27 14.39
C ASP A 182 -24.31 20.58 13.62
N LYS A 183 -23.34 21.48 13.68
CA LYS A 183 -23.29 22.76 12.98
C LYS A 183 -21.91 22.90 12.35
N ARG A 184 -21.90 23.18 11.03
CA ARG A 184 -20.66 23.45 10.28
C ARG A 184 -19.87 24.59 10.93
N GLY A 185 -18.57 24.39 11.12
CA GLY A 185 -17.68 25.40 11.70
C GLY A 185 -17.77 25.57 13.22
N ALA A 186 -18.60 24.78 13.92
CA ALA A 186 -18.57 24.79 15.39
C ALA A 186 -17.21 24.29 15.89
N SER A 187 -16.70 24.88 16.96
CA SER A 187 -15.48 24.42 17.62
C SER A 187 -15.65 23.01 18.15
N LEU A 188 -14.59 22.21 18.05
CA LEU A 188 -14.56 20.87 18.60
C LEU A 188 -14.34 20.96 20.12
N ASN A 189 -15.37 20.60 20.88
CA ASN A 189 -15.29 20.47 22.33
C ASN A 189 -15.23 18.98 22.68
N MET A 190 -14.33 18.60 23.60
CA MET A 190 -14.20 17.22 24.07
C MET A 190 -14.31 17.17 25.59
N SER A 191 -14.86 16.06 26.09
CA SER A 191 -14.84 15.71 27.51
C SER A 191 -14.22 14.33 27.69
N PRO A 192 -13.68 13.99 28.88
CA PRO A 192 -13.27 12.62 29.16
C PRO A 192 -14.40 11.63 28.87
N ALA A 193 -14.05 10.45 28.34
CA ALA A 193 -15.03 9.40 28.09
C ALA A 193 -15.63 8.88 29.42
N PRO A 194 -16.87 8.37 29.41
CA PRO A 194 -17.48 7.78 30.60
C PRO A 194 -16.62 6.65 31.18
N GLU A 195 -16.64 6.50 32.50
CA GLU A 195 -15.85 5.48 33.22
C GLU A 195 -16.06 4.07 32.67
N ALA A 196 -17.29 3.70 32.32
CA ALA A 196 -17.59 2.40 31.72
C ALA A 196 -16.87 2.15 30.38
N ILE A 197 -16.67 3.20 29.57
CA ILE A 197 -15.93 3.12 28.31
C ILE A 197 -14.44 3.04 28.59
N ARG A 198 -13.95 3.89 29.50
CA ARG A 198 -12.54 3.91 29.90
C ARG A 198 -12.11 2.57 30.50
N ALA A 199 -12.86 2.03 31.45
CA ALA A 199 -12.60 0.72 32.06
C ALA A 199 -12.58 -0.44 31.05
N LYS A 200 -13.32 -0.32 29.94
CA LYS A 200 -13.40 -1.35 28.91
C LYS A 200 -12.30 -1.25 27.86
N PHE A 201 -11.86 -0.04 27.52
CA PHE A 201 -11.01 0.21 26.33
C PHE A 201 -9.68 0.89 26.63
N GLU A 202 -9.51 1.57 27.77
CA GLU A 202 -8.20 2.11 28.14
C GLU A 202 -7.25 0.96 28.45
N ARG A 203 -6.11 0.94 27.75
CA ARG A 203 -5.01 0.04 28.04
C ARG A 203 -4.04 0.76 28.96
N PRO A 204 -3.43 0.07 29.95
CA PRO A 204 -2.36 0.66 30.73
C PRO A 204 -1.22 1.06 29.78
N VAL A 205 -0.69 2.27 29.96
CA VAL A 205 0.50 2.73 29.25
C VAL A 205 1.65 1.85 29.72
N GLN A 206 2.25 1.08 28.82
CA GLN A 206 3.52 0.40 29.09
C GLN A 206 4.61 1.46 28.89
N GLU A 207 5.23 1.89 30.00
CA GLU A 207 6.45 2.70 29.99
C GLU A 207 7.67 1.87 29.56
#